data_AF-A0AAW2SFB4-F1
#
_entry.id   AF-A0AAW2SFB4-F1
#
_cell.length_a   1.000
_cell.length_b   1.000
_cell.length_c   1.000
_cell.angle_alpha   90.00
_cell.angle_beta   90.00
_cell.angle_gamma   90.00
#
_symmetry.space_group_name_H-M   'P 1'
#
loop_
_entity.id
_entity.type
_entity.pdbx_description
1 polymer ?
#
loop_
_entity_poly.entity_id
_entity_poly.type
_entity_poly.pdbx_seq_one_letter_code
_entity_poly.pdbx_strand_id
1 'polypeptide(L)'
;MKRDVADFVARCLNCQKVKAEHQRPGEWLQPLEILKWKWEHITMNFVIGLLRTQQGHDSIWVIADRLTKSTHFIPVRTTYTLDKLAAIYIEDIVRLHGIPVGIVSDRDPRFTS
;
A
#
# COMPACT_ATOMS: atom_id res chain seq x y z
N MET A 1 -18.89 -19.99 39.05
CA MET A 1 -19.44 -20.29 37.71
C MET A 1 -18.97 -19.32 36.62
N LYS A 2 -19.35 -18.02 36.61
CA LYS A 2 -18.95 -17.11 35.52
C LYS A 2 -17.42 -16.98 35.35
N ARG A 3 -16.67 -16.92 36.46
CA ARG A 3 -15.19 -16.89 36.45
C ARG A 3 -14.60 -18.18 35.87
N ASP A 4 -15.07 -19.33 36.34
CA ASP A 4 -14.58 -20.64 35.89
C ASP A 4 -14.81 -20.85 34.38
N VAL A 5 -15.95 -20.39 33.86
CA VAL A 5 -16.25 -20.40 32.42
C VAL A 5 -15.31 -19.46 31.65
N ALA A 6 -15.07 -18.25 32.16
CA ALA A 6 -14.14 -17.32 31.54
C ALA A 6 -12.70 -17.87 31.52
N ASP A 7 -12.25 -18.47 32.62
CA ASP A 7 -10.92 -19.09 32.75
C ASP A 7 -10.77 -20.29 31.81
N PHE A 8 -11.81 -21.11 31.68
CA PHE A 8 -11.83 -22.21 30.73
C PHE A 8 -11.76 -21.72 29.28
N VAL A 9 -12.55 -20.70 28.93
CA VAL A 9 -12.55 -20.11 27.57
C VAL A 9 -11.21 -19.43 27.27
N ALA A 10 -10.58 -18.79 28.24
CA ALA A 10 -9.26 -18.17 28.11
C ALA A 10 -8.15 -19.21 27.82
N ARG A 11 -8.25 -20.42 28.40
CA ARG A 11 -7.28 -21.51 28.20
C ARG A 11 -7.57 -22.40 26.99
N CYS A 12 -8.77 -22.32 26.41
CA CYS A 12 -9.17 -23.16 25.28
C CYS A 12 -8.62 -22.62 23.95
N LEU A 13 -7.63 -23.32 23.38
CA LEU A 13 -7.01 -22.99 22.08
C LEU A 13 -8.02 -22.82 20.93
N ASN A 14 -9.03 -23.70 20.85
CA ASN A 14 -10.06 -23.59 19.80
C ASN A 14 -10.90 -22.32 19.97
N CYS A 15 -11.25 -21.97 21.22
CA CYS A 15 -11.98 -20.72 21.48
C CYS A 15 -11.13 -19.51 21.11
N GLN A 16 -9.85 -19.48 21.49
CA GLN A 16 -8.95 -18.35 21.21
C GLN A 16 -8.65 -18.17 19.72
N LYS A 17 -8.58 -19.26 18.93
CA LYS A 17 -8.30 -19.17 17.48
C LYS A 17 -9.54 -18.84 16.65
N VAL A 18 -10.71 -19.32 17.04
CA VAL A 18 -11.94 -19.24 16.22
C VAL A 18 -12.78 -18.02 16.59
N LYS A 19 -12.77 -17.58 17.85
CA LYS A 19 -13.55 -16.43 18.27
C LYS A 19 -12.80 -15.15 17.96
N ALA A 20 -13.40 -14.30 17.14
CA ALA A 20 -12.91 -12.95 16.91
C ALA A 20 -12.96 -12.14 18.21
N GLU A 21 -11.90 -11.37 18.45
CA GLU A 21 -11.89 -10.38 19.50
C GLU A 21 -12.79 -9.20 19.11
N HIS A 22 -13.72 -8.84 19.99
CA HIS A 22 -14.68 -7.74 19.77
C HIS A 22 -14.32 -6.49 20.57
N GLN A 23 -13.07 -6.40 21.05
CA GLN A 23 -12.53 -5.18 21.64
C GLN A 23 -12.16 -4.20 20.52
N ARG A 24 -12.22 -2.90 20.82
CA ARG A 24 -11.67 -1.91 19.90
C ARG A 24 -10.15 -2.11 19.83
N PRO A 25 -9.53 -2.03 18.65
CA PRO A 25 -8.07 -2.00 18.56
C PRO A 25 -7.55 -0.92 19.51
N GLY A 26 -6.71 -1.32 20.47
CA GLY A 26 -6.17 -0.41 21.48
C GLY A 26 -5.09 0.53 20.94
N GLU A 27 -4.73 0.39 19.67
CA GLU A 27 -3.60 1.06 19.06
C GLU A 27 -4.04 2.26 18.23
N TRP A 28 -3.41 3.39 18.48
CA TRP A 28 -3.59 4.59 17.67
C TRP A 28 -2.82 4.43 16.37
N LEU A 29 -3.42 4.82 15.25
CA LEU A 29 -2.70 4.90 13.98
C LEU A 29 -1.49 5.83 14.18
N GLN A 30 -0.29 5.32 13.93
CA GLN A 30 0.92 6.15 13.93
C GLN A 30 0.96 6.93 12.62
N PRO A 31 0.71 8.25 12.63
CA PRO A 31 0.80 9.05 11.43
C PRO A 31 2.27 9.25 11.07
N LEU A 32 2.57 9.14 9.79
CA LEU A 32 3.89 9.50 9.28
C LEU A 32 4.11 11.01 9.42
N GLU A 33 5.36 11.42 9.64
CA GLU A 33 5.74 12.82 9.79
C GLU A 33 5.31 13.66 8.57
N ILE A 34 4.95 14.92 8.85
CA ILE A 34 4.64 15.92 7.83
C ILE A 34 5.95 16.40 7.23
N LEU A 35 6.01 16.38 5.89
CA LEU A 35 7.21 16.70 5.14
C LEU A 35 7.33 18.20 4.89
N LYS A 36 8.55 18.64 4.59
CA LYS A 36 8.85 20.07 4.38
C LYS A 36 8.78 20.45 2.91
N TRP A 37 9.05 19.50 2.01
CA TRP A 37 9.11 19.79 0.58
C TRP A 37 8.22 18.87 -0.27
N LYS A 38 7.74 19.41 -1.39
CA LYS A 38 6.97 18.65 -2.38
C LYS A 38 7.84 17.58 -3.02
N TRP A 39 7.27 16.42 -3.30
CA TRP A 39 7.94 15.28 -3.94
C TRP A 39 9.12 14.69 -3.14
N GLU A 40 9.29 15.10 -1.88
CA GLU A 40 10.32 14.57 -0.99
C GLU A 40 10.00 13.12 -0.58
N HIS A 41 8.74 12.83 -0.26
CA HIS A 41 8.28 11.45 -0.15
C HIS A 41 7.00 11.24 -0.94
N ILE A 42 6.92 10.06 -1.54
CA ILE A 42 5.79 9.65 -2.35
C ILE A 42 5.16 8.39 -1.82
N THR A 43 3.89 8.20 -2.15
CA THR A 43 3.19 6.93 -2.01
C THR A 43 2.98 6.30 -3.37
N MET A 44 3.22 5.00 -3.48
CA MET A 44 2.98 4.23 -4.70
C MET A 44 1.93 3.14 -4.46
N ASN A 45 1.05 2.93 -5.42
CA ASN A 45 0.07 1.84 -5.38
C ASN A 45 -0.32 1.41 -6.80
N PHE A 46 -0.76 0.17 -6.97
CA PHE A 46 -1.36 -0.31 -8.21
C PHE A 46 -2.86 -0.53 -8.05
N VAL A 47 -3.63 0.04 -8.97
CA VAL A 47 -5.02 -0.36 -9.19
C VAL A 47 -5.02 -1.43 -10.27
N ILE A 48 -5.24 -2.69 -9.87
CA ILE A 48 -5.24 -3.86 -10.76
C ILE A 48 -6.65 -4.38 -11.01
N GLY A 49 -6.80 -5.25 -12.01
CA GLY A 49 -8.08 -5.89 -12.32
C GLY A 49 -9.05 -5.00 -13.10
N LEU A 50 -8.53 -4.00 -13.81
CA LEU A 50 -9.33 -3.14 -14.67
C LEU A 50 -9.62 -3.82 -16.01
N LEU A 51 -10.70 -3.38 -16.67
CA LEU A 51 -11.00 -3.81 -18.03
C LEU A 51 -9.85 -3.40 -18.95
N ARG A 52 -9.41 -4.35 -19.78
CA ARG A 52 -8.29 -4.14 -20.67
C ARG A 52 -8.65 -3.13 -21.75
N THR A 53 -7.85 -2.08 -21.90
CA THR A 53 -8.03 -1.07 -22.95
C THR A 53 -7.63 -1.62 -24.32
N GLN A 54 -7.99 -0.94 -25.41
CA GLN A 54 -7.55 -1.30 -26.76
C GLN A 54 -6.02 -1.32 -26.91
N GLN A 55 -5.32 -0.46 -26.16
CA GLN A 55 -3.87 -0.41 -26.08
C GLN A 55 -3.28 -1.50 -25.15
N GLY A 56 -4.13 -2.33 -24.55
CA GLY A 56 -3.74 -3.50 -23.79
C GLY A 56 -3.40 -3.24 -22.32
N HIS A 57 -3.62 -2.03 -21.79
CA HIS A 57 -3.44 -1.68 -20.37
C HIS A 57 -4.58 -2.25 -19.53
N ASP A 58 -4.26 -2.84 -18.37
CA ASP A 58 -5.20 -3.52 -17.48
C ASP A 58 -5.08 -3.06 -16.01
N SER A 59 -4.20 -2.08 -15.77
CA SER A 59 -3.88 -1.59 -14.44
C SER A 59 -3.42 -0.13 -14.51
N ILE A 60 -3.51 0.56 -13.38
CA ILE A 60 -3.03 1.95 -13.22
C ILE A 60 -2.01 1.96 -12.09
N TRP A 61 -0.83 2.50 -12.36
CA TRP A 61 0.16 2.80 -11.36
C TRP A 61 -0.06 4.22 -10.84
N VAL A 62 -0.39 4.31 -9.55
CA VAL A 62 -0.70 5.56 -8.87
C VAL A 62 0.52 5.98 -8.08
N ILE A 63 1.03 7.18 -8.35
CA ILE A 63 2.17 7.77 -7.65
C ILE A 63 1.76 9.15 -7.16
N ALA A 64 1.68 9.31 -5.84
CA ALA A 64 1.21 10.53 -5.21
C ALA A 64 2.25 11.15 -4.29
N ASP A 65 2.39 12.47 -4.37
CA ASP A 65 3.16 13.24 -3.39
C ASP A 65 2.47 13.21 -2.03
N ARG A 66 3.22 12.90 -0.97
CA ARG A 66 2.64 12.82 0.38
C ARG A 66 2.22 14.19 0.91
N LEU A 67 2.90 15.27 0.51
CA LEU A 67 2.66 16.63 1.00
C LEU A 67 1.49 17.31 0.28
N THR A 68 1.56 17.47 -1.03
CA THR A 68 0.56 18.22 -1.83
C THR A 68 -0.61 17.37 -2.29
N LYS A 69 -0.51 16.04 -2.18
CA LYS A 69 -1.47 15.07 -2.76
C LYS A 69 -1.57 15.12 -4.29
N SER A 70 -0.65 15.81 -4.97
CA SER A 70 -0.54 15.76 -6.42
C SER A 70 -0.22 14.33 -6.86
N THR A 71 -0.94 13.81 -7.85
CA THR A 71 -0.93 12.39 -8.19
C THR A 71 -0.77 12.17 -9.69
N HIS A 72 0.08 11.22 -10.08
CA HIS A 72 0.17 10.69 -11.44
C HIS A 72 -0.58 9.36 -11.53
N PHE A 73 -1.34 9.21 -12.61
CA PHE A 73 -2.04 7.98 -12.96
C PHE A 73 -1.44 7.44 -14.26
N ILE A 74 -0.57 6.45 -14.14
CA ILE A 74 0.17 5.90 -15.28
C ILE A 74 -0.49 4.60 -15.70
N PRO A 75 -1.02 4.49 -16.94
CA PRO A 75 -1.58 3.23 -17.42
C PRO A 75 -0.46 2.21 -17.61
N VAL A 76 -0.61 1.04 -17.01
CA VAL A 76 0.38 -0.05 -17.07
C VAL A 76 -0.29 -1.39 -17.38
N ARG A 77 0.53 -2.42 -17.57
CA ARG A 77 0.06 -3.80 -17.67
C ARG A 77 0.58 -4.58 -16.47
N THR A 78 -0.25 -5.45 -15.93
CA THR A 78 0.10 -6.31 -14.79
C THR A 78 1.24 -7.27 -15.14
N THR A 79 1.45 -7.54 -16.43
CA THR A 79 2.54 -8.37 -16.97
C THR A 79 3.85 -7.64 -17.21
N TYR A 80 3.94 -6.34 -16.93
CA TYR A 80 5.21 -5.61 -17.07
C TYR A 80 6.25 -6.11 -16.06
N THR A 81 7.48 -6.24 -16.52
CA THR A 81 8.64 -6.53 -15.67
C THR A 81 8.99 -5.32 -14.82
N LEU A 82 9.71 -5.55 -13.71
CA LEU A 82 10.18 -4.47 -12.84
C LEU A 82 11.10 -3.50 -13.58
N ASP A 83 11.98 -3.99 -14.46
CA ASP A 83 12.84 -3.12 -15.27
C ASP A 83 12.04 -2.16 -16.14
N LYS A 84 10.92 -2.64 -16.71
CA LYS A 84 10.03 -1.81 -17.51
C LYS A 84 9.31 -0.77 -16.67
N LEU A 85 8.84 -1.15 -15.47
CA LEU A 85 8.24 -0.21 -14.53
C LEU A 85 9.26 0.84 -14.06
N ALA A 86 10.49 0.44 -13.76
CA ALA A 86 11.56 1.35 -13.37
C ALA A 86 11.88 2.36 -14.49
N ALA A 87 11.92 1.93 -15.75
CA ALA A 87 12.11 2.82 -16.89
C ALA A 87 10.98 3.88 -16.98
N ILE A 88 9.73 3.45 -16.88
CA ILE A 88 8.56 4.34 -16.88
C ILE A 88 8.62 5.32 -15.70
N TYR A 89 9.00 4.84 -14.51
CA TYR A 89 9.14 5.69 -13.33
C TYR A 89 10.19 6.80 -13.53
N ILE A 90 11.32 6.47 -14.14
CA ILE A 90 12.36 7.46 -14.42
C ILE A 90 11.86 8.49 -15.45
N GLU A 91 11.23 8.01 -16.53
CA GLU A 91 10.75 8.85 -17.63
C GLU A 91 9.60 9.79 -17.22
N ASP A 92 8.65 9.29 -16.42
CA ASP A 92 7.42 10.02 -16.11
C ASP A 92 7.49 10.75 -14.78
N ILE A 93 8.20 10.21 -13.78
CA ILE A 93 8.24 10.79 -12.42
C ILE A 93 9.57 11.49 -12.16
N VAL A 94 10.70 10.76 -12.24
CA VAL A 94 12.01 11.31 -11.86
C VAL A 94 12.41 12.47 -12.76
N ARG A 95 12.11 12.38 -14.07
CA ARG A 95 12.34 13.47 -15.01
C ARG A 95 11.62 14.77 -14.62
N LEU A 96 10.44 14.68 -14.03
CA LEU A 96 9.60 15.84 -13.70
C LEU A 96 9.84 16.37 -12.28
N HIS A 97 10.08 15.47 -11.32
CA HIS A 97 10.07 15.82 -9.89
C HIS A 97 11.39 15.54 -9.17
N GLY A 98 12.33 14.86 -9.84
CA GLY A 98 13.57 14.38 -9.22
C GLY A 98 13.37 13.04 -8.48
N ILE A 99 14.44 12.61 -7.81
CA ILE A 99 14.44 11.37 -7.03
C ILE A 99 13.89 11.69 -5.64
N PRO A 100 12.83 10.99 -5.17
CA PRO A 100 12.30 11.19 -3.82
C PRO A 100 13.28 10.66 -2.76
N VAL A 101 13.21 11.24 -1.57
CA VAL A 101 13.94 10.79 -0.38
C VAL A 101 13.37 9.47 0.16
N GLY A 102 12.05 9.29 0.07
CA GLY A 102 11.40 8.07 0.56
C GLY A 102 10.14 7.69 -0.21
N ILE A 103 9.89 6.39 -0.27
CA ILE A 103 8.72 5.80 -0.92
C ILE A 103 7.96 4.98 0.12
N VAL A 104 6.65 5.16 0.17
CA VAL A 104 5.73 4.33 0.97
C VAL A 104 4.83 3.56 0.02
N SER A 105 4.92 2.23 0.05
CA SER A 105 4.05 1.34 -0.74
C SER A 105 3.33 0.37 0.18
N ASP A 106 2.37 -0.36 -0.37
CA ASP A 106 1.88 -1.58 0.25
C ASP A 106 2.91 -2.72 0.12
N ARG A 107 2.54 -3.91 0.60
CA ARG A 107 3.36 -5.12 0.54
C ARG A 107 3.11 -5.90 -0.76
N ASP A 108 2.82 -5.21 -1.86
CA ASP A 108 2.69 -5.87 -3.15
C ASP A 108 4.03 -6.52 -3.53
N PRO A 109 4.04 -7.78 -4.01
CA PRO A 109 5.26 -8.48 -4.41
C PRO A 109 6.13 -7.70 -5.40
N ARG A 110 5.54 -6.83 -6.23
CA ARG A 110 6.27 -5.98 -7.17
C ARG A 110 7.16 -4.95 -6.47
N PHE A 111 6.86 -4.57 -5.22
CA PHE A 111 7.70 -3.66 -4.44
C PHE A 111 8.69 -4.39 -3.53
N THR A 112 8.49 -5.70 -3.30
CA THR A 112 9.29 -6.49 -2.34
C THR A 112 10.11 -7.61 -2.98
N SER A 113 10.13 -7.70 -4.32
CA SER A 113 10.87 -8.73 -5.08
C SER A 113 12.31 -8.32 -5.37
#